data_AF-A0A4P7C137-F1
#
_entry.id   AF-A0A4P7C137-F1
#
_cell.length_a   1.000
_cell.length_b   1.000
_cell.length_c   1.000
_cell.angle_alpha   90.00
_cell.angle_beta   90.00
_cell.angle_gamma   90.00
#
_symmetry.space_group_name_H-M   'P 1'
#
loop_
_entity.id
_entity.type
_entity.pdbx_description
1 polymer ?
#
loop_
_entity_poly.entity_id
_entity_poly.type
_entity_poly.pdbx_seq_one_letter_code
_entity_poly.pdbx_strand_id
1 'polypeptide(L)'
;MYIFTCSVSLSDGKIATCDGIAYEGKLWLVLKWIRYPSKPVVIPERIIRFDSCPHQKTEGGDLDYQNIQLPMPKSALRGEVPQGIEYIDRPQNLEVPIHLLPR
;
A
#
# COMPACT_ATOMS: atom_id res chain seq x y z
N MET A 1 7.62 10.73 6.40
CA MET A 1 7.27 9.63 5.49
C MET A 1 7.77 8.34 6.10
N TYR A 2 6.91 7.34 6.26
CA TYR A 2 7.22 6.08 6.91
C TYR A 2 6.68 4.96 6.03
N ILE A 3 7.52 3.97 5.74
CA ILE A 3 7.18 2.77 4.96
C ILE A 3 7.06 1.60 5.92
N PHE A 4 6.08 0.73 5.68
CA PHE A 4 5.73 -0.35 6.59
C PHE A 4 5.18 -1.56 5.82
N THR A 5 5.16 -2.72 6.44
CA THR A 5 4.71 -3.96 5.80
C THR A 5 3.27 -4.28 6.21
N CYS A 6 2.43 -4.64 5.24
CA CYS A 6 0.99 -4.87 5.42
C CYS A 6 0.56 -6.26 4.96
N SER A 7 -0.43 -6.83 5.66
CA SER A 7 -1.26 -7.93 5.15
C SER A 7 -2.71 -7.47 4.97
N VAL A 8 -3.25 -7.68 3.77
CA VAL A 8 -4.60 -7.25 3.38
C VAL A 8 -5.46 -8.42 2.93
N SER A 9 -6.64 -8.53 3.54
CA SER A 9 -7.73 -9.41 3.17
C SER A 9 -8.65 -8.71 2.17
N LEU A 10 -8.91 -9.38 1.06
CA LEU A 10 -9.67 -8.87 -0.08
C LEU A 10 -11.07 -9.50 -0.10
N SER A 11 -12.00 -8.87 -0.82
CA SER A 11 -13.40 -9.30 -0.84
C SER A 11 -13.62 -10.67 -1.49
N ASP A 12 -12.65 -11.16 -2.28
CA ASP A 12 -12.66 -12.51 -2.87
C ASP A 12 -12.01 -13.56 -1.95
N GLY A 13 -11.81 -13.24 -0.67
CA GLY A 13 -11.25 -14.12 0.35
C GLY A 13 -9.74 -14.31 0.26
N LYS A 14 -9.06 -13.61 -0.66
CA LYS A 14 -7.61 -13.71 -0.82
C LYS A 14 -6.90 -12.77 0.14
N ILE A 15 -5.71 -13.19 0.56
CA ILE A 15 -4.78 -12.36 1.32
C ILE A 15 -3.62 -11.95 0.40
N ALA A 16 -3.16 -10.71 0.53
CA ALA A 16 -1.96 -10.21 -0.13
C ALA A 16 -1.07 -9.50 0.89
N THR A 17 0.25 -9.70 0.76
CA THR A 17 1.25 -8.91 1.47
C THR A 17 1.75 -7.81 0.54
N CYS A 18 1.85 -6.59 1.05
CA CYS A 18 2.35 -5.44 0.30
C CYS A 18 2.96 -4.41 1.24
N ASP A 19 3.69 -3.45 0.67
CA ASP A 19 4.16 -2.31 1.44
C ASP A 19 3.01 -1.34 1.68
N GLY A 20 3.15 -0.52 2.71
CA GLY A 20 2.30 0.63 2.98
C GLY A 20 3.13 1.86 3.27
N ILE A 21 2.50 3.02 3.15
CA ILE A 21 3.15 4.32 3.32
C ILE A 21 2.23 5.29 4.06
N ALA A 22 2.83 6.03 5.00
CA ALA A 22 2.19 7.20 5.61
C ALA A 22 2.48 8.42 4.74
N TYR A 23 1.44 8.95 4.10
CA TYR A 23 1.52 10.05 3.14
C TYR A 23 0.33 11.00 3.36
N GLU A 24 0.62 12.30 3.45
CA GLU A 24 -0.38 13.35 3.71
C GLU A 24 -1.29 13.08 4.93
N GLY A 25 -0.70 12.53 6.01
CA GLY A 25 -1.43 12.23 7.25
C GLY A 25 -2.37 11.02 7.18
N LYS A 26 -2.35 10.28 6.08
CA LYS A 26 -3.17 9.09 5.84
C LYS A 26 -2.30 7.84 5.65
N LEU A 27 -2.89 6.66 5.83
CA LEU A 27 -2.25 5.38 5.58
C LEU A 27 -2.70 4.76 4.25
N TRP A 28 -1.72 4.39 3.45
CA TRP A 28 -1.94 3.86 2.11
C TRP A 28 -1.21 2.55 1.90
N LEU A 29 -1.81 1.63 1.14
CA LEU A 29 -1.14 0.45 0.59
C LEU A 29 -0.42 0.83 -0.71
N VAL A 30 0.78 0.31 -0.90
CA VAL A 30 1.57 0.42 -2.11
C VAL A 30 1.60 -0.93 -2.81
N LEU A 31 0.86 -1.05 -3.90
CA LEU A 31 0.71 -2.33 -4.59
C LEU A 31 1.90 -2.69 -5.47
N LYS A 32 2.60 -1.68 -5.96
CA LYS A 32 3.78 -1.83 -6.80
C LYS A 32 4.63 -0.57 -6.77
N TRP A 33 5.93 -0.78 -6.64
CA TRP A 33 6.95 0.25 -6.83
C TRP A 33 7.45 0.25 -8.28
N ILE A 34 7.44 1.42 -8.90
CA ILE A 34 8.12 1.69 -10.16
C ILE A 34 9.57 2.03 -9.82
N ARG A 35 10.49 1.22 -10.34
CA ARG A 35 11.94 1.42 -10.21
C ARG A 35 12.49 2.04 -11.49
N TYR A 36 13.34 3.06 -11.34
CA TYR A 36 14.11 3.62 -12.45
C TYR A 36 15.56 3.15 -12.32
N PRO A 37 16.13 2.44 -13.31
CA PRO A 37 17.50 1.94 -13.23
C PRO A 37 18.55 3.02 -12.95
N SER A 38 18.29 4.25 -13.39
CA SER A 38 19.20 5.39 -13.26
C SER A 38 18.98 6.23 -12.00
N LYS A 39 18.01 5.90 -11.13
CA LYS A 39 17.71 6.70 -9.95
C LYS A 39 17.74 5.87 -8.66
N PRO A 40 18.23 6.42 -7.54
CA PRO A 40 18.23 5.74 -6.24
C PRO A 40 16.87 5.80 -5.53
N VAL A 41 15.79 6.10 -6.25
CA VAL A 41 14.44 6.27 -5.72
C VAL A 41 13.44 5.40 -6.48
N VAL A 42 12.37 5.03 -5.80
CA VAL A 42 11.18 4.42 -6.37
C VAL A 42 9.99 5.35 -6.22
N ILE A 43 8.99 5.17 -7.08
CA ILE A 43 7.68 5.82 -6.93
C ILE A 43 6.61 4.75 -6.91
N PRO A 44 5.52 4.91 -6.14
CA PRO A 44 4.44 3.95 -6.21
C PRO A 44 3.69 4.10 -7.54
N GLU A 45 3.31 2.98 -8.16
CA GLU A 45 2.43 2.99 -9.34
C GLU A 45 1.03 3.48 -8.96
N ARG A 46 0.55 3.00 -7.83
CA ARG A 46 -0.75 3.32 -7.22
C ARG A 46 -0.65 3.17 -5.72
N ILE A 47 -1.32 4.06 -5.00
CA ILE A 47 -1.55 3.92 -3.57
C ILE A 47 -3.04 3.85 -3.26
N ILE A 48 -3.45 2.94 -2.37
CA ILE A 48 -4.86 2.75 -1.97
C ILE A 48 -5.00 3.05 -0.49
N ARG A 49 -5.89 3.96 -0.13
CA ARG A 49 -6.10 4.33 1.26
C ARG A 49 -6.80 3.20 2.00
N PHE A 50 -6.31 2.87 3.20
CA PHE A 50 -6.91 1.79 4.00
C PHE A 50 -7.22 2.19 5.45
N ASP A 51 -6.80 3.37 5.92
CA ASP A 51 -7.05 3.79 7.32
C ASP A 51 -8.54 4.02 7.65
N SER A 52 -9.41 4.11 6.63
CA SER A 52 -10.87 4.11 6.77
C SER A 52 -11.49 2.72 6.85
N CYS A 53 -10.71 1.67 6.61
CA CYS A 53 -11.14 0.28 6.65
C CYS A 53 -10.75 -0.36 7.99
N PRO A 54 -11.40 -1.47 8.41
CA PRO A 54 -10.91 -2.26 9.53
C PRO A 54 -9.45 -2.66 9.30
N HIS A 55 -8.59 -2.37 10.28
CA HIS A 55 -7.17 -2.72 10.26
C HIS A 55 -6.65 -2.82 11.70
N GLN A 56 -5.53 -3.50 11.87
CA GLN A 56 -4.85 -3.62 13.16
C GLN A 56 -3.38 -3.30 12.99
N LYS A 57 -2.87 -2.37 13.81
CA LYS A 57 -1.43 -2.16 13.97
C LYS A 57 -0.84 -3.26 14.85
N THR A 58 0.31 -3.78 14.47
CA THR A 58 1.03 -4.83 15.19
C THR A 58 2.26 -4.27 15.89
N GLU A 59 2.63 -4.89 17.01
CA GLU A 59 3.84 -4.57 17.76
C GLU A 59 4.78 -5.78 17.74
N GLY A 60 6.00 -5.59 17.22
CA GLY A 60 7.08 -6.60 17.30
C GLY A 60 6.97 -7.80 16.36
N GLY A 61 6.11 -7.77 15.34
CA GLY A 61 6.01 -8.80 14.30
C GLY A 61 6.64 -8.39 12.97
N ASP A 62 6.64 -9.32 12.00
CA ASP A 62 7.15 -9.09 10.63
C ASP A 62 6.28 -8.11 9.82
N LEU A 63 5.03 -7.93 10.25
CA LEU A 63 4.08 -6.97 9.70
C LEU A 63 3.95 -5.81 10.68
N ASP A 64 3.74 -4.60 10.15
CA ASP A 64 3.37 -3.41 10.93
C ASP A 64 1.84 -3.23 10.98
N TYR A 65 1.15 -3.69 9.93
CA TYR A 65 -0.31 -3.68 9.83
C TYR A 65 -0.85 -5.01 9.30
N GLN A 66 -1.92 -5.50 9.91
CA GLN A 66 -2.61 -6.72 9.51
C GLN A 66 -4.13 -6.58 9.66
N ASN A 67 -4.86 -7.64 9.32
CA ASN A 67 -6.32 -7.67 9.36
C ASN A 67 -6.95 -6.48 8.60
N ILE A 68 -6.24 -5.96 7.59
CA ILE A 68 -6.75 -4.89 6.73
C ILE A 68 -7.84 -5.50 5.86
N GLN A 69 -9.07 -5.00 5.97
CA GLN A 69 -10.20 -5.49 5.17
C GLN A 69 -10.52 -4.50 4.05
N LEU A 70 -9.98 -4.74 2.86
CA LEU A 70 -10.31 -3.92 1.69
C LEU A 70 -11.55 -4.49 0.98
N PRO A 71 -12.60 -3.68 0.75
CA PRO A 71 -13.83 -4.11 0.08
C PRO A 71 -13.64 -4.17 -1.44
N MET A 72 -12.61 -4.87 -1.91
CA MET A 72 -12.31 -5.05 -3.33
C MET A 72 -11.70 -6.43 -3.61
N PRO A 73 -11.93 -7.01 -4.80
CA PRO A 73 -11.32 -8.28 -5.18
C PRO A 73 -9.85 -8.10 -5.57
N LYS A 74 -9.06 -9.18 -5.56
CA LYS A 74 -7.65 -9.14 -5.98
C LYS A 74 -7.42 -8.61 -7.39
N SER A 75 -8.36 -8.82 -8.32
CA SER A 75 -8.28 -8.28 -9.68
C SER A 75 -8.21 -6.75 -9.69
N ALA A 76 -8.88 -6.07 -8.75
CA ALA A 76 -8.94 -4.62 -8.67
C ALA A 76 -7.62 -3.98 -8.21
N LEU A 77 -6.71 -4.75 -7.60
CA LEU A 77 -5.36 -4.28 -7.26
C LEU A 77 -4.56 -3.82 -8.49
N ARG A 78 -4.86 -4.39 -9.67
CA ARG A 78 -4.20 -4.04 -10.94
C ARG A 78 -5.16 -3.47 -11.99
N GLY A 79 -6.42 -3.31 -11.63
CA GLY A 79 -7.51 -2.98 -12.54
C GLY A 79 -8.31 -1.79 -12.06
N GLU A 80 -9.60 -1.84 -12.32
CA GLU A 80 -10.55 -0.83 -11.85
C GLU A 80 -10.77 -0.97 -10.33
N VAL A 81 -10.60 0.14 -9.61
CA VAL A 81 -10.84 0.19 -8.17
C VAL A 81 -12.33 0.43 -7.93
N PRO A 82 -13.01 -0.36 -7.08
CA PRO A 82 -14.42 -0.16 -6.78
C PRO A 82 -14.74 1.25 -6.26
N GLN A 83 -15.97 1.71 -6.53
CA GLN A 83 -16.46 2.98 -6.03
C GLN A 83 -16.41 3.03 -4.49
N GLY A 84 -16.01 4.18 -3.95
CA GLY A 84 -15.93 4.41 -2.51
C GLY A 84 -14.57 4.07 -1.88
N ILE A 85 -13.63 3.51 -2.66
CA ILE A 85 -12.24 3.34 -2.24
C ILE A 85 -11.41 4.51 -2.76
N GLU A 86 -10.73 5.20 -1.85
CA GLU A 86 -9.82 6.30 -2.19
C GLU A 86 -8.48 5.73 -2.66
N TYR A 87 -8.00 6.19 -3.81
CA TYR A 87 -6.72 5.81 -4.37
C TYR A 87 -6.08 6.97 -5.14
N ILE A 88 -4.76 6.92 -5.30
CA ILE A 88 -4.01 7.86 -6.11
C ILE A 88 -3.14 7.07 -7.08
N ASP A 89 -3.37 7.27 -8.38
CA ASP A 89 -2.49 6.77 -9.44
C ASP A 89 -1.32 7.73 -9.63
N ARG A 90 -0.10 7.17 -9.67
CA ARG A 90 1.15 7.93 -9.87
C ARG A 90 1.20 9.23 -9.05
N PRO A 91 1.15 9.14 -7.71
CA PRO A 91 1.17 10.33 -6.85
C PRO A 91 2.39 11.19 -7.17
N GLN A 92 2.13 12.43 -7.61
CA GLN A 92 3.18 13.38 -7.92
C GLN A 92 3.89 13.78 -6.62
N ASN A 93 5.22 13.91 -6.67
CA ASN A 93 6.07 14.25 -5.51
C ASN A 93 6.23 13.15 -4.45
N LEU A 94 5.87 11.90 -4.76
CA LEU A 94 6.12 10.76 -3.87
C LEU A 94 7.28 9.90 -4.37
N GLU A 95 8.50 10.36 -4.09
CA GLU A 95 9.74 9.60 -4.33
C GLU A 95 10.26 9.01 -3.02
N VAL A 96 10.48 7.69 -2.99
CA VAL A 96 10.98 6.96 -1.82
C VAL A 96 12.38 6.42 -2.14
N PRO A 97 13.42 6.78 -1.37
CA PRO A 97 14.73 6.16 -1.50
C PRO A 97 14.66 4.64 -1.38
N ILE A 98 15.30 3.90 -2.30
CA ILE A 98 15.22 2.43 -2.35
C ILE A 98 15.61 1.77 -1.03
N HIS A 99 16.58 2.34 -0.31
CA HIS A 99 17.08 1.79 0.95
C HIS A 99 16.09 1.90 2.12
N LEU A 100 14.97 2.63 1.96
CA LEU A 100 13.90 2.74 2.95
C LEU A 100 12.76 1.74 2.72
N LEU A 101 12.78 0.98 1.62
CA LEU A 101 11.79 -0.08 1.42
C LEU A 101 12.03 -1.21 2.44
N PRO A 102 10.96 -1.81 3.00
CA PRO A 102 11.05 -3.04 3.77
C PRO A 102 11.81 -4.11 2.99
N ARG A 103 12.62 -4.91 3.71
CA ARG A 103 13.45 -5.97 3.12
C ARG A 103 12.67 -7.25 2.90
#